data_AF-A0AAV7WR21-F1
#
_entry.id   AF-A0AAV7WR21-F1
#
_cell.length_a   1.000
_cell.length_b   1.000
_cell.length_c   1.000
_cell.angle_alpha   90.00
_cell.angle_beta   90.00
_cell.angle_gamma   90.00
#
_symmetry.space_group_name_H-M   'P 1'
#
loop_
_entity.id
_entity.type
_entity.pdbx_description
1 polymer ?
#
loop_
_entity_poly.entity_id
_entity_poly.type
_entity_poly.pdbx_seq_one_letter_code
_entity_poly.pdbx_strand_id
1 'polypeptide(L)'
;MLRHIPPTSSIIACLLRHNQTRQILQAARSHGPFRIGQHDIRITANYSKDINERRKAFLALRPRLHQLEMKYGLFDPARMWVTKNGLSRDFYNPKN
;
A
#
# COMPACT_ATOMS: atom_id res chain seq x y z
N MET A 1 -11.29 30.27 -10.26
CA MET A 1 -11.99 29.16 -10.96
C MET A 1 -11.33 27.83 -10.58
N LEU A 2 -11.93 27.08 -9.66
CA LEU A 2 -11.51 25.71 -9.35
C LEU A 2 -11.99 24.81 -10.48
N ARG A 3 -11.06 24.24 -11.26
CA ARG A 3 -11.40 23.27 -12.30
C ARG A 3 -11.91 22.00 -11.62
N HIS A 4 -13.17 21.67 -11.84
CA HIS A 4 -13.72 20.36 -11.52
C HIS A 4 -13.04 19.34 -12.45
N ILE A 5 -12.00 18.67 -11.95
CA ILE A 5 -11.35 17.57 -12.66
C ILE A 5 -12.29 16.36 -12.48
N PRO A 6 -12.92 15.84 -13.55
CA PRO A 6 -13.76 14.66 -13.43
C PRO A 6 -12.92 13.50 -12.87
N PRO A 7 -13.47 12.67 -11.97
CA PRO A 7 -12.71 11.56 -11.42
C PRO A 7 -12.32 10.63 -12.55
N THR A 8 -11.01 10.54 -12.84
CA THR A 8 -10.48 9.58 -13.80
C THR A 8 -10.90 8.18 -13.37
N SER A 9 -11.67 7.49 -14.20
CA SER A 9 -12.07 6.10 -13.92
C SER A 9 -10.83 5.23 -13.72
N SER A 10 -10.87 4.36 -12.72
CA SER A 10 -9.78 3.42 -12.47
C SER A 10 -9.83 2.26 -13.47
N ILE A 11 -8.67 1.82 -13.96
CA ILE A 11 -8.54 0.61 -14.78
C ILE A 11 -8.19 -0.57 -13.86
N ILE A 12 -8.97 -1.65 -13.95
CA ILE A 12 -8.69 -2.90 -13.23
C ILE A 12 -8.09 -3.89 -14.23
N ALA A 13 -6.86 -4.32 -14.00
CA ALA A 13 -6.20 -5.34 -14.78
C ALA A 13 -6.09 -6.64 -13.97
N CYS A 14 -6.67 -7.72 -14.50
CA CYS A 14 -6.59 -9.05 -13.91
C CYS A 14 -5.50 -9.85 -14.63
N LEU A 15 -4.45 -10.22 -13.90
CA LEU A 15 -3.36 -11.04 -14.42
C LEU A 15 -3.61 -12.51 -14.11
N LEU A 16 -3.26 -13.39 -15.05
CA LEU A 16 -3.46 -14.84 -14.90
C LEU A 16 -2.60 -15.45 -13.79
N ARG A 17 -1.43 -14.85 -13.49
CA ARG A 17 -0.49 -15.38 -12.49
C ARG A 17 -0.29 -14.37 -11.36
N HIS A 18 -0.51 -14.81 -10.12
CA HIS A 18 -0.29 -13.98 -8.92
C HIS A 18 1.12 -13.42 -8.82
N ASN A 19 2.13 -14.17 -9.28
CA ASN A 19 3.51 -13.70 -9.27
C ASN A 19 3.72 -12.45 -10.16
N GLN A 20 3.04 -12.37 -11.30
CA GLN A 20 3.10 -11.19 -12.18
C GLN A 20 2.50 -9.96 -11.48
N THR A 21 1.37 -10.13 -10.78
CA THR A 21 0.78 -9.07 -9.95
C THR A 21 1.77 -8.56 -8.91
N ARG A 22 2.46 -9.48 -8.21
CA ARG A 22 3.48 -9.11 -7.20
C ARG A 22 4.65 -8.36 -7.82
N GLN A 23 5.18 -8.84 -8.94
CA GLN A 23 6.30 -8.20 -9.64
C GLN A 23 5.94 -6.78 -10.12
N ILE A 24 4.77 -6.59 -10.72
CA ILE A 24 4.31 -5.28 -11.18
C ILE A 24 4.11 -4.33 -10.00
N LEU A 25 3.47 -4.79 -8.91
CA LEU A 25 3.28 -3.97 -7.72
C LEU A 25 4.60 -3.60 -7.05
N GLN A 26 5.57 -4.50 -7.04
CA GLN A 26 6.91 -4.22 -6.51
C GLN A 26 7.63 -3.20 -7.39
N ALA A 27 7.65 -3.41 -8.71
CA ALA A 27 8.25 -2.50 -9.67
C ALA A 27 7.64 -1.09 -9.56
N ALA A 28 6.31 -0.98 -9.47
CA ALA A 28 5.61 0.29 -9.30
C ALA A 28 5.98 1.01 -8.00
N ARG A 29 6.17 0.27 -6.88
CA ARG A 29 6.62 0.87 -5.61
C ARG A 29 8.07 1.31 -5.66
N SER A 30 8.94 0.51 -6.26
CA SER A 30 10.37 0.82 -6.38
C SER A 30 10.63 1.99 -7.33
N HIS A 31 9.88 2.08 -8.43
CA HIS A 31 9.95 3.21 -9.35
C HIS A 31 9.35 4.49 -8.75
N GLY A 32 8.30 4.36 -7.94
CA GLY A 32 7.55 5.50 -7.44
C GLY A 32 6.56 6.07 -8.48
N PRO A 33 5.99 7.26 -8.25
CA PRO A 33 5.06 7.89 -9.17
C PRO A 33 5.65 8.03 -10.56
N PHE A 34 4.86 7.76 -11.60
CA PHE A 34 5.30 7.90 -12.98
C PHE A 34 4.21 8.56 -13.82
N ARG A 35 4.61 9.12 -14.96
CA ARG A 35 3.73 9.87 -15.85
C ARG A 35 3.52 9.13 -17.16
N ILE A 36 2.28 9.14 -17.64
CA ILE A 36 1.94 8.77 -19.02
C ILE A 36 1.34 10.02 -19.67
N GLY A 37 2.05 10.58 -20.65
CA GLY A 37 1.71 11.89 -21.20
C GLY A 37 1.70 12.96 -20.11
N GLN A 38 0.56 13.62 -19.92
CA GLN A 38 0.40 14.65 -18.90
C GLN A 38 -0.15 14.13 -17.56
N HIS A 39 -0.46 12.83 -17.44
CA HIS A 39 -1.15 12.27 -16.28
C HIS A 39 -0.22 11.52 -15.34
N ASP A 40 -0.35 11.79 -14.05
CA ASP A 40 0.28 10.98 -13.00
C ASP A 40 -0.49 9.67 -12.84
N ILE A 41 0.22 8.55 -13.00
CA ILE A 41 -0.33 7.21 -12.89
C ILE A 41 0.21 6.56 -11.61
N ARG A 42 -0.69 5.91 -10.89
CA ARG A 42 -0.36 5.09 -9.72
C ARG A 42 -0.93 3.70 -9.91
N ILE A 43 -0.07 2.70 -9.78
CA ILE A 43 -0.47 1.29 -9.77
C ILE A 43 -0.59 0.82 -8.33
N THR A 44 -1.76 0.31 -7.97
CA THR A 44 -2.04 -0.24 -6.64
C THR A 44 -2.80 -1.56 -6.77
N ALA A 45 -2.69 -2.41 -5.75
CA ALA A 45 -3.50 -3.62 -5.70
C ALA A 45 -4.98 -3.25 -5.49
N ASN A 46 -5.86 -3.97 -6.18
CA ASN A 46 -7.31 -3.84 -5.99
C ASN A 46 -7.76 -4.76 -4.83
N TYR A 47 -7.68 -4.25 -3.60
CA TYR A 47 -8.11 -4.99 -2.41
C TYR A 47 -9.61 -4.88 -2.15
N SER A 48 -10.18 -5.88 -1.46
CA SER A 48 -11.52 -5.77 -0.90
C SER A 48 -11.62 -4.62 0.13
N LYS A 49 -12.84 -4.17 0.41
CA LYS A 49 -13.10 -3.07 1.36
C LYS A 49 -12.48 -3.34 2.73
N ASP A 50 -12.72 -4.54 3.28
CA ASP A 50 -12.21 -4.93 4.60
C ASP A 50 -10.66 -4.94 4.66
N ILE A 51 -9.99 -5.44 3.62
CA ILE A 51 -8.53 -5.39 3.55
C ILE A 51 -8.03 -3.94 3.47
N ASN A 52 -8.70 -3.08 2.70
CA ASN A 52 -8.37 -1.66 2.64
C ASN A 52 -8.53 -0.96 4.00
N GLU A 53 -9.58 -1.28 4.75
CA GLU A 53 -9.81 -0.76 6.10
C GLU A 53 -8.71 -1.20 7.08
N ARG A 54 -8.35 -2.49 7.06
CA ARG A 54 -7.23 -3.02 7.87
C ARG A 54 -5.91 -2.33 7.53
N ARG A 55 -5.62 -2.15 6.22
CA ARG A 55 -4.43 -1.41 5.77
C ARG A 55 -4.45 0.04 6.25
N LYS A 56 -5.58 0.74 6.15
CA LYS A 56 -5.71 2.13 6.62
C LYS A 56 -5.45 2.23 8.13
N ALA A 57 -6.01 1.32 8.91
CA ALA A 57 -5.78 1.28 10.36
C ALA A 57 -4.30 1.04 10.70
N PHE A 58 -3.63 0.12 10.00
CA PHE A 58 -2.18 -0.07 10.14
C PHE A 58 -1.37 1.17 9.74
N LEU A 59 -1.74 1.84 8.63
CA LEU A 59 -1.07 3.06 8.19
C LEU A 59 -1.21 4.20 9.22
N ALA A 60 -2.34 4.27 9.94
CA ALA A 60 -2.55 5.25 11.00
C ALA A 60 -1.58 5.07 12.19
N LEU A 61 -0.98 3.88 12.36
CA LEU A 61 0.00 3.62 13.42
C LEU A 61 1.41 4.11 13.07
N ARG A 62 1.71 4.44 11.80
CA ARG A 62 3.06 4.84 11.36
C ARG A 62 3.69 5.97 12.16
N PRO A 63 2.98 7.08 12.49
CA PRO A 63 3.58 8.15 13.28
C PRO A 63 4.04 7.66 14.65
N ARG A 64 3.24 6.81 15.31
CA ARG A 64 3.58 6.22 16.60
C ARG A 64 4.75 5.24 16.50
N LEU A 65 4.78 4.39 15.48
CA LEU A 65 5.89 3.48 15.23
C LEU A 65 7.20 4.24 14.99
N HIS A 66 7.13 5.36 14.26
CA HIS A 66 8.27 6.24 14.02
C HIS A 66 8.76 6.91 15.32
N GLN A 67 7.85 7.44 16.14
CA GLN A 67 8.19 8.02 17.46
C GLN A 67 8.86 7.02 18.41
N LEU A 68 8.51 5.74 18.30
CA LEU A 68 9.08 4.66 19.10
C LEU A 68 10.35 4.05 18.49
N GLU A 69 10.90 4.67 17.43
CA GLU A 69 12.09 4.22 16.69
C GLU A 69 11.99 2.76 16.20
N MET A 70 10.78 2.30 15.92
CA MET A 70 10.54 0.95 15.41
C MET A 70 10.68 0.93 13.89
N LYS A 71 11.37 -0.09 13.35
CA LYS A 71 11.31 -0.38 11.91
C LYS A 71 9.99 -1.05 11.60
N TYR A 72 9.37 -0.72 10.47
CA TYR A 72 8.08 -1.31 10.10
C TYR A 72 7.89 -1.44 8.59
N GLY A 73 6.98 -2.33 8.20
CA GLY A 73 6.60 -2.55 6.80
C GLY A 73 5.18 -3.09 6.69
N LEU A 74 4.41 -2.60 5.73
CA LEU A 74 3.05 -3.07 5.46
C LEU A 74 3.01 -3.91 4.19
N PHE A 75 2.89 -5.22 4.37
CA PHE A 75 2.92 -6.23 3.31
C PHE A 75 1.52 -6.60 2.81
N ASP A 76 1.50 -7.25 1.66
CA ASP A 76 0.30 -7.84 1.05
C ASP A 76 -0.25 -9.00 1.90
N PRO A 77 -1.58 -9.13 2.07
CA PRO A 77 -2.60 -8.14 1.70
C PRO A 77 -2.78 -7.05 2.78
N ALA A 78 -2.57 -7.36 4.06
CA ALA A 78 -2.62 -6.42 5.18
C ALA A 78 -1.84 -6.95 6.39
N ARG A 79 -0.56 -7.27 6.21
CA ARG A 79 0.33 -7.74 7.29
C ARG A 79 1.29 -6.62 7.69
N MET A 80 1.22 -6.15 8.92
CA MET A 80 2.20 -5.20 9.45
C MET A 80 3.34 -5.97 10.12
N TRP A 81 4.54 -5.81 9.59
CA TRP A 81 5.78 -6.26 10.22
C TRP A 81 6.37 -5.10 11.02
N VAL A 82 6.76 -5.35 12.26
CA VAL A 82 7.40 -4.35 13.14
C VAL A 82 8.61 -4.97 13.82
N THR A 83 9.71 -4.23 13.87
CA THR A 83 10.95 -4.61 14.56
C THR A 83 11.33 -3.57 15.60
N LYS A 84 11.61 -4.02 16.82
CA LYS A 84 12.20 -3.23 17.91
C LYS A 84 13.32 -4.02 18.56
N ASN A 85 14.48 -3.41 18.75
CA ASN A 85 15.65 -4.03 19.40
C ASN A 85 16.02 -5.40 18.80
N GLY A 86 15.97 -5.53 17.47
CA GLY A 86 16.26 -6.78 16.74
C GLY A 86 15.13 -7.82 16.77
N LEU A 87 14.12 -7.67 17.61
CA LEU A 87 12.96 -8.56 17.66
C LEU A 87 11.88 -8.11 16.69
N SER A 88 11.47 -9.01 15.80
CA SER A 88 10.44 -8.76 14.79
C SER A 88 9.16 -9.49 15.12
N ARG A 89 8.02 -8.84 14.88
CA ARG A 89 6.68 -9.44 14.98
C ARG A 89 5.81 -9.04 13.80
N ASP A 90 4.92 -9.95 13.43
CA ASP A 90 3.91 -9.75 12.41
C ASP A 90 2.53 -9.59 13.06
N PHE A 91 1.77 -8.61 12.57
CA PHE A 91 0.41 -8.31 12.98
C PHE A 91 -0.52 -8.39 11.77
N TYR A 92 -1.62 -9.11 11.93
CA TYR A 92 -2.65 -9.32 10.89
C TYR A 92 -3.96 -8.59 11.21
N ASN A 93 -4.09 -8.11 12.45
CA ASN A 93 -5.21 -7.32 12.93
C ASN A 93 -4.66 -6.06 13.61
N PRO A 94 -5.06 -4.84 13.21
CA PRO A 94 -4.58 -3.59 13.79
C PRO A 94 -5.02 -3.36 15.26
N LYS A 95 -5.92 -4.19 15.78
CA LYS A 95 -6.39 -4.11 17.18
C LYS A 95 -5.60 -4.98 18.16
N ASN A 96 -4.75 -5.88 17.67
CA ASN A 96 -3.94 -6.81 18.46
C ASN A 96 -2.47 -6.39 18.43
#